data_AF-A0A4Q3UIY6-F1
#
_entry.id   AF-A0A4Q3UIY6-F1
#
_cell.length_a   1.000
_cell.length_b   1.000
_cell.length_c   1.000
_cell.angle_alpha   90.00
_cell.angle_beta   90.00
_cell.angle_gamma   90.00
#
_symmetry.space_group_name_H-M   'P 1'
#
loop_
_entity.id
_entity.type
_entity.pdbx_description
1 polymer ?
#
loop_
_entity_poly.entity_id
_entity_poly.type
_entity_poly.pdbx_seq_one_letter_code
_entity_poly.pdbx_strand_id
1 'polypeptide(L)'
;MIPSDLLLLAYRNGIFPMSDGRDDPEVFWVEPKQRAILPLDGFHLSRSLAKVVAKERFAVTCDAAFGQVIAECAEPRPDHPESWISTRIMGSYRALHAEGHAHSIECWQDGELVGGLYGVGFGGVFCGESMFSRADNASKVALTWLVALLRRAGAGLLDCQFMTEHLASQGAVEISQERYVAL
;
A
#
# COMPACT_ATOMS: atom_id res chain seq x y z
N MET A 1 -9.86 12.62 -12.84
CA MET A 1 -8.65 12.27 -12.07
C MET A 1 -8.26 13.45 -11.19
N ILE A 2 -7.63 13.19 -10.05
CA ILE A 2 -7.01 14.20 -9.19
C ILE A 2 -5.64 14.53 -9.81
N PRO A 3 -5.26 15.81 -9.94
CA PRO A 3 -3.92 16.19 -10.41
C PRO A 3 -2.81 15.60 -9.54
N SER A 4 -1.73 15.13 -10.16
CA SER A 4 -0.62 14.46 -9.48
C SER A 4 0.11 15.35 -8.48
N ASP A 5 0.31 16.61 -8.84
CA ASP A 5 0.91 17.64 -7.96
C ASP A 5 0.08 17.88 -6.70
N LEU A 6 -1.24 17.94 -6.84
CA LEU A 6 -2.16 18.06 -5.71
C LEU A 6 -2.11 16.81 -4.82
N LEU A 7 -2.08 15.60 -5.39
CA LEU A 7 -1.94 14.36 -4.62
C LEU A 7 -0.63 14.31 -3.84
N LEU A 8 0.50 14.59 -4.49
CA LEU A 8 1.81 14.61 -3.84
C LEU A 8 1.89 15.68 -2.75
N LEU A 9 1.26 16.84 -2.97
CA LEU A 9 1.15 17.87 -1.94
C LEU A 9 0.34 17.37 -0.74
N ALA A 10 -0.80 16.72 -0.97
CA ALA A 10 -1.61 16.15 0.11
C ALA A 10 -0.80 15.11 0.92
N TYR A 11 -0.13 14.17 0.24
CA TYR A 11 0.70 13.16 0.91
C TYR A 11 1.79 13.75 1.80
N ARG A 12 2.49 14.78 1.32
CA ARG A 12 3.52 15.50 2.08
C ARG A 12 2.97 16.19 3.33
N ASN A 13 1.67 16.47 3.37
CA ASN A 13 0.98 17.02 4.54
C ASN A 13 0.27 15.93 5.36
N GLY A 14 0.50 14.64 5.07
CA GLY A 14 -0.16 13.54 5.76
C GLY A 14 -1.64 13.42 5.42
N ILE A 15 -2.06 13.84 4.23
CA ILE A 15 -3.44 13.77 3.76
C ILE A 15 -3.51 12.82 2.56
N PHE A 16 -4.57 12.01 2.49
CA PHE A 16 -4.78 11.07 1.38
C PHE A 16 -6.25 11.06 0.94
N PRO A 17 -6.55 10.75 -0.34
CA PRO A 17 -7.90 10.75 -0.86
C PRO A 17 -8.63 9.44 -0.57
N MET A 18 -9.93 9.50 -0.35
CA MET A 18 -10.85 8.36 -0.31
C MET A 18 -12.17 8.73 -1.00
N SER A 19 -13.02 7.74 -1.29
CA SER A 19 -14.41 7.94 -1.71
C SER A 19 -15.34 7.00 -0.94
N ASP A 20 -16.65 7.27 -0.96
CA ASP A 20 -17.61 6.42 -0.24
C ASP A 20 -17.82 5.08 -0.97
N GLY A 21 -17.69 5.07 -2.30
CA GLY A 21 -17.80 3.86 -3.09
C GLY A 21 -17.04 3.90 -4.41
N ARG A 22 -17.05 2.78 -5.13
CA ARG A 22 -16.30 2.60 -6.39
C ARG A 22 -16.81 3.48 -7.53
N ASP A 23 -18.12 3.66 -7.57
CA ASP A 23 -18.83 4.44 -8.58
C ASP A 23 -19.10 5.89 -8.13
N ASP A 24 -18.57 6.27 -6.96
CA ASP A 24 -18.69 7.63 -6.44
C ASP A 24 -17.88 8.62 -7.30
N PRO A 25 -18.51 9.66 -7.87
CA PRO A 25 -17.80 10.68 -8.64
C PRO A 25 -16.93 11.59 -7.76
N GLU A 26 -17.24 11.68 -6.48
CA GLU A 26 -16.58 12.56 -5.51
C GLU A 26 -15.47 11.84 -4.75
N VAL A 27 -14.51 12.64 -4.28
CA VAL A 27 -13.43 12.20 -3.41
C VAL A 27 -13.34 13.16 -2.25
N PHE A 28 -13.10 12.64 -1.05
CA PHE A 28 -12.83 13.43 0.13
C PHE A 28 -11.41 13.17 0.62
N TRP A 29 -10.88 14.13 1.38
CA TRP A 29 -9.52 14.10 1.89
C TRP A 29 -9.53 13.72 3.37
N VAL A 30 -8.65 12.80 3.74
CA VAL A 30 -8.61 12.23 5.08
C VAL A 30 -7.30 12.59 5.76
N GLU A 31 -7.43 13.08 6.99
CA GLU A 31 -6.33 13.42 7.89
C GLU A 31 -6.62 12.79 9.27
N PRO A 32 -6.11 11.58 9.53
CA PRO A 32 -6.43 10.88 10.77
C PRO A 32 -5.60 11.44 11.92
N LYS A 33 -6.22 11.63 13.09
CA LYS A 33 -5.52 12.12 14.31
C LYS A 33 -4.41 11.19 14.79
N GLN A 34 -4.59 9.88 14.58
CA GLN A 34 -3.60 8.84 14.78
C GLN A 34 -3.23 8.27 13.41
N ARG A 35 -1.94 8.19 13.13
CA ARG A 35 -1.40 7.67 11.89
C ARG A 35 -0.70 6.35 12.17
N ALA A 36 -1.10 5.30 11.46
CA ALA A 36 -0.39 4.04 11.50
C ALA A 36 0.83 4.10 10.59
N ILE A 37 1.98 3.72 11.13
CA ILE A 37 3.22 3.52 10.38
C ILE A 37 3.77 2.13 10.65
N LEU A 38 4.53 1.59 9.72
CA LEU A 38 5.39 0.44 9.92
C LEU A 38 6.84 0.92 9.95
N PRO A 39 7.45 1.05 11.14
CA PRO A 39 8.88 1.32 11.26
C PRO A 39 9.64 0.20 10.56
N LEU A 40 10.52 0.55 9.63
CA LEU A 40 11.18 -0.46 8.81
C LEU A 40 11.97 -1.43 9.69
N ASP A 41 12.68 -0.97 10.71
CA ASP A 41 13.41 -1.82 11.67
C ASP A 41 12.49 -2.54 12.68
N GLY A 42 11.23 -2.10 12.80
CA GLY A 42 10.21 -2.72 13.63
C GLY A 42 9.42 -3.84 12.95
N PHE A 43 9.63 -4.08 11.65
CA PHE A 43 8.89 -5.10 10.92
C PHE A 43 9.06 -6.50 11.52
N HIS A 44 7.94 -7.09 11.93
CA HIS A 44 7.87 -8.42 12.50
C HIS A 44 7.66 -9.49 11.42
N LEU A 45 8.76 -10.06 10.94
CA LEU A 45 8.72 -11.25 10.10
C LEU A 45 8.55 -12.51 10.96
N SER A 46 7.32 -13.01 11.05
CA SER A 46 7.04 -14.23 11.83
C SER A 46 7.81 -15.44 11.26
N ARG A 47 8.12 -16.42 12.12
CA ARG A 47 8.86 -17.63 11.71
C ARG A 47 8.14 -18.42 10.62
N SER A 48 6.80 -18.45 10.63
CA SER A 48 6.01 -19.13 9.60
C SER A 48 6.08 -18.37 8.27
N LEU A 49 5.98 -17.04 8.29
CA LEU A 49 6.10 -16.23 7.08
C LEU A 49 7.52 -16.29 6.49
N ALA A 50 8.56 -16.28 7.32
CA ALA A 50 9.95 -16.46 6.87
C ALA A 50 10.13 -17.78 6.08
N LYS A 51 9.52 -18.87 6.56
CA LYS A 51 9.51 -20.15 5.85
C LYS A 51 8.75 -20.10 4.52
N VAL A 52 7.68 -19.30 4.43
CA VAL A 52 6.94 -19.12 3.17
C VAL A 52 7.79 -18.35 2.16
N VAL A 53 8.42 -17.25 2.59
CA VAL A 53 9.31 -16.45 1.73
C VAL A 53 10.49 -17.29 1.23
N ALA A 54 11.14 -18.04 2.11
CA ALA A 54 12.28 -18.88 1.76
C ALA A 54 11.96 -20.06 0.82
N LYS A 55 10.68 -20.41 0.66
CA LYS A 55 10.24 -21.43 -0.31
C LYS A 55 10.10 -20.89 -1.73
N GLU A 56 10.14 -19.56 -1.91
CA GLU A 56 10.01 -18.90 -3.22
C GLU A 56 8.77 -19.38 -4.00
N ARG A 57 7.67 -19.65 -3.28
CA ARG A 57 6.41 -20.14 -3.86
C ARG A 57 5.78 -19.12 -4.83
N PHE A 58 6.11 -17.84 -4.66
CA PHE A 58 5.64 -16.75 -5.50
C PHE A 58 6.82 -16.15 -6.26
N ALA A 59 6.66 -15.94 -7.56
CA ALA A 59 7.54 -15.02 -8.27
C ALA A 59 7.12 -13.60 -7.88
N VAL A 60 8.07 -12.78 -7.42
CA VAL A 60 7.77 -11.41 -6.97
C VAL A 60 8.37 -10.42 -7.95
N THR A 61 7.56 -9.48 -8.43
CA THR A 61 7.98 -8.40 -9.32
C THR A 61 7.67 -7.04 -8.72
N CYS A 62 8.23 -6.00 -9.32
CA CYS A 62 7.96 -4.60 -9.00
C CYS A 62 7.55 -3.89 -10.28
N ASP A 63 6.48 -3.10 -10.21
CA ASP A 63 5.96 -2.28 -11.32
C ASP A 63 5.64 -3.05 -12.60
N ALA A 64 5.44 -4.38 -12.52
CA ALA A 64 5.14 -5.20 -13.69
C ALA A 64 3.66 -5.12 -14.08
N ALA A 65 2.77 -4.90 -13.12
CA ALA A 65 1.32 -4.92 -13.35
C ALA A 65 0.53 -3.96 -12.44
N PHE A 66 1.03 -2.73 -12.23
CA PHE A 66 0.39 -1.72 -11.37
C PHE A 66 -1.12 -1.57 -11.62
N GLY A 67 -1.52 -1.50 -12.89
CA GLY A 67 -2.91 -1.35 -13.29
C GLY A 67 -3.82 -2.52 -12.90
N GLN A 68 -3.27 -3.74 -12.82
CA GLN A 68 -3.98 -4.94 -12.34
C GLN A 68 -4.02 -4.96 -10.81
N VAL A 69 -2.91 -4.64 -10.14
CA VAL A 69 -2.84 -4.58 -8.67
C VAL A 69 -3.88 -3.62 -8.11
N ILE A 70 -3.97 -2.40 -8.63
CA ILE A 70 -4.95 -1.42 -8.14
C ILE A 70 -6.39 -1.86 -8.44
N ALA A 71 -6.62 -2.58 -9.54
CA ALA A 71 -7.94 -3.11 -9.88
C ALA A 71 -8.34 -4.23 -8.89
N GLU A 72 -7.44 -5.17 -8.61
CA GLU A 72 -7.67 -6.23 -7.61
C GLU A 72 -7.86 -5.66 -6.19
N CYS A 73 -7.12 -4.61 -5.83
CA CYS A 73 -7.34 -3.90 -4.56
C CYS A 73 -8.72 -3.22 -4.49
N ALA A 74 -9.26 -2.79 -5.64
CA ALA A 74 -10.55 -2.11 -5.73
C ALA A 74 -11.74 -3.07 -5.69
N GLU A 75 -11.53 -4.38 -5.84
CA GLU A 75 -12.61 -5.36 -5.81
C GLU A 75 -13.23 -5.48 -4.40
N PRO A 76 -14.56 -5.67 -4.30
CA PRO A 76 -15.24 -5.90 -3.03
C PRO A 76 -14.63 -7.07 -2.25
N ARG A 77 -14.60 -6.92 -0.92
CA ARG A 77 -14.18 -7.99 -0.01
C ARG A 77 -15.41 -8.59 0.67
N PRO A 78 -15.36 -9.87 1.09
CA PRO A 78 -16.48 -10.50 1.79
C PRO A 78 -17.01 -9.68 2.97
N ASP A 79 -16.12 -9.00 3.69
CA ASP A 79 -16.44 -8.21 4.87
C ASP A 79 -16.66 -6.71 4.58
N HIS A 80 -16.34 -6.26 3.36
CA HIS A 80 -16.46 -4.87 2.90
C HIS A 80 -16.99 -4.85 1.46
N PRO A 81 -18.33 -4.79 1.29
CA PRO A 81 -18.96 -4.88 -0.03
C PRO A 81 -18.68 -3.63 -0.89
N GLU A 82 -18.32 -2.51 -0.26
CA GLU A 82 -17.94 -1.29 -0.95
C GLU A 82 -16.44 -1.02 -0.77
N SER A 83 -15.82 -0.56 -1.85
CA SER A 83 -14.41 -0.17 -1.90
C SER A 83 -14.30 1.33 -2.06
N TRP A 84 -13.44 1.95 -1.26
CA TRP A 84 -13.10 3.38 -1.36
C TRP A 84 -12.27 3.70 -2.61
N ILE A 85 -11.80 2.70 -3.35
CA ILE A 85 -10.97 2.89 -4.54
C ILE A 85 -11.88 3.10 -5.75
N SER A 86 -12.36 4.35 -5.92
CA SER A 86 -13.18 4.73 -7.07
C SER A 86 -12.44 4.70 -8.39
N THR A 87 -13.19 4.71 -9.50
CA THR A 87 -12.63 4.87 -10.85
C THR A 87 -11.77 6.14 -10.95
N ARG A 88 -12.15 7.22 -10.25
CA ARG A 88 -11.38 8.47 -10.18
C ARG A 88 -10.05 8.26 -9.45
N ILE A 89 -10.06 7.58 -8.32
CA ILE A 89 -8.84 7.24 -7.57
C ILE A 89 -7.94 6.34 -8.44
N MET A 90 -8.46 5.25 -9.00
CA MET A 90 -7.69 4.36 -9.88
C MET A 90 -6.97 5.11 -11.01
N GLY A 91 -7.68 6.01 -11.70
CA GLY A 91 -7.11 6.82 -12.77
C GLY A 91 -5.99 7.76 -12.28
N SER A 92 -6.12 8.30 -11.07
CA SER A 92 -5.13 9.23 -10.50
C SER A 92 -3.84 8.51 -10.10
N TYR A 93 -3.94 7.32 -9.53
CA TYR A 93 -2.75 6.54 -9.14
C TYR A 93 -2.05 5.89 -10.33
N ARG A 94 -2.80 5.55 -11.39
CA ARG A 94 -2.20 5.16 -12.68
C ARG A 94 -1.39 6.30 -13.29
N ALA A 95 -1.86 7.55 -13.17
CA ALA A 95 -1.11 8.72 -13.59
C ALA A 95 0.16 8.90 -12.73
N LEU A 96 0.05 8.82 -11.40
CA LEU A 96 1.23 8.83 -10.51
C LEU A 96 2.24 7.73 -10.86
N HIS A 97 1.76 6.53 -11.20
CA HIS A 97 2.65 5.44 -11.62
C HIS A 97 3.37 5.76 -12.92
N ALA A 98 2.66 6.29 -13.93
CA ALA A 98 3.27 6.72 -15.19
C ALA A 98 4.29 7.85 -15.01
N GLU A 99 4.13 8.67 -13.97
CA GLU A 99 5.07 9.73 -13.57
C GLU A 99 6.22 9.23 -12.69
N GLY A 100 6.22 7.94 -12.29
CA GLY A 100 7.27 7.35 -11.46
C GLY A 100 7.14 7.64 -9.95
N HIS A 101 5.94 8.01 -9.49
CA HIS A 101 5.64 8.31 -8.10
C HIS A 101 4.88 7.20 -7.38
N ALA A 102 4.09 6.39 -8.10
CA ALA A 102 3.39 5.25 -7.52
C ALA A 102 4.00 3.94 -8.01
N HIS A 103 4.13 2.97 -7.09
CA HIS A 103 4.76 1.69 -7.36
C HIS A 103 3.93 0.54 -6.83
N SER A 104 4.10 -0.62 -7.45
CA SER A 104 3.46 -1.87 -7.03
C SER A 104 4.46 -3.00 -6.80
N ILE A 105 4.10 -3.90 -5.89
CA ILE A 105 4.74 -5.20 -5.72
C ILE A 105 3.72 -6.27 -6.06
N GLU A 106 4.08 -7.16 -6.98
CA GLU A 106 3.21 -8.24 -7.44
C GLU A 106 3.71 -9.59 -6.95
N CYS A 107 2.79 -10.49 -6.59
CA CYS A 107 3.08 -11.90 -6.31
C CYS A 107 2.36 -12.78 -7.32
N TRP A 108 3.13 -13.52 -8.10
CA TRP A 108 2.66 -14.41 -9.15
C TRP A 108 2.78 -15.88 -8.73
N GLN A 109 1.77 -16.68 -9.06
CA GLN A 109 1.79 -18.13 -8.90
C GLN A 109 1.25 -18.76 -10.17
N ASP A 110 2.04 -19.66 -10.78
CA ASP A 110 1.66 -20.36 -12.01
C ASP A 110 1.24 -19.41 -13.16
N GLY A 111 1.86 -18.23 -13.22
CA GLY A 111 1.56 -17.18 -14.21
C GLY A 111 0.42 -16.23 -13.83
N GLU A 112 -0.31 -16.52 -12.75
CA GLU A 112 -1.45 -15.73 -12.30
C GLU A 112 -1.07 -14.74 -11.20
N LEU A 113 -1.65 -13.54 -11.23
CA LEU A 113 -1.47 -12.53 -10.20
C LEU A 113 -2.33 -12.88 -8.97
N VAL A 114 -1.69 -13.38 -7.91
CA VAL A 114 -2.38 -13.92 -6.73
C VAL A 114 -2.27 -13.06 -5.48
N GLY A 115 -1.58 -11.94 -5.57
CA GLY A 115 -1.52 -10.94 -4.50
C GLY A 115 -0.59 -9.80 -4.86
N GLY A 116 -0.65 -8.75 -4.06
CA GLY A 116 0.18 -7.59 -4.29
C GLY A 116 -0.27 -6.42 -3.45
N LEU A 117 0.49 -5.34 -3.58
CA LEU A 117 0.20 -4.05 -2.98
C LEU A 117 0.66 -2.93 -3.89
N TYR A 118 0.12 -1.74 -3.68
CA TYR A 118 0.62 -0.53 -4.33
C TYR A 118 0.73 0.61 -3.33
N GLY A 119 1.51 1.63 -3.69
CA GLY A 119 1.67 2.81 -2.88
C GLY A 119 2.37 3.95 -3.60
N VAL A 120 2.58 5.06 -2.89
CA VAL A 120 3.19 6.27 -3.41
C VAL A 120 4.50 6.54 -2.67
N GLY A 121 5.59 6.73 -3.43
CA GLY A 121 6.92 7.01 -2.91
C GLY A 121 7.34 8.46 -3.13
N PHE A 122 7.82 9.13 -2.08
CA PHE A 122 8.40 10.47 -2.16
C PHE A 122 9.29 10.76 -0.94
N GLY A 123 10.36 11.53 -1.13
CA GLY A 123 11.13 12.08 -0.01
C GLY A 123 11.69 11.07 1.01
N GLY A 124 11.92 9.82 0.61
CA GLY A 124 12.36 8.76 1.53
C GLY A 124 11.24 8.11 2.35
N VAL A 125 9.97 8.39 2.01
CA VAL A 125 8.77 7.78 2.58
C VAL A 125 8.05 6.99 1.50
N PHE A 126 7.39 5.90 1.89
CA PHE A 126 6.44 5.19 1.05
C PHE A 126 5.09 5.09 1.76
N CYS A 127 4.03 5.58 1.13
CA CYS A 127 2.65 5.44 1.61
C CYS A 127 2.03 4.21 0.95
N GLY A 128 1.87 3.12 1.71
CA GLY A 128 1.23 1.90 1.22
C GLY A 128 -0.28 2.08 1.18
N GLU A 129 -0.90 2.02 0.01
CA GLU A 129 -2.31 2.42 -0.16
C GLU A 129 -3.27 1.27 0.10
N SER A 130 -3.05 0.16 -0.57
CA SER A 130 -3.87 -1.03 -0.42
C SER A 130 -3.10 -2.26 -0.87
N MET A 131 -3.58 -3.41 -0.43
CA MET A 131 -3.06 -4.72 -0.78
C MET A 131 -4.20 -5.70 -0.95
N PHE A 132 -4.00 -6.74 -1.75
CA PHE A 132 -4.96 -7.83 -1.93
C PHE A 132 -4.24 -9.18 -1.89
N SER A 133 -5.01 -10.23 -1.64
CA SER A 133 -4.51 -11.61 -1.60
C SER A 133 -5.59 -12.55 -2.14
N ARG A 134 -5.24 -13.34 -3.16
CA ARG A 134 -6.03 -14.45 -3.70
C ARG A 134 -5.42 -15.81 -3.34
N ALA A 135 -4.16 -15.83 -2.91
CA ALA A 135 -3.51 -17.01 -2.35
C ALA A 135 -3.00 -16.75 -0.92
N ASP A 136 -2.89 -17.81 -0.12
CA ASP A 136 -2.40 -17.74 1.26
C ASP A 136 -1.02 -17.08 1.35
N ASN A 137 -0.93 -16.05 2.19
CA ASN A 137 0.27 -15.25 2.45
C ASN A 137 0.78 -14.41 1.27
N ALA A 138 0.12 -14.35 0.12
CA ALA A 138 0.62 -13.58 -1.03
C ALA A 138 0.79 -12.09 -0.68
N SER A 139 -0.20 -11.44 -0.06
CA SER A 139 -0.06 -10.03 0.37
C SER A 139 1.03 -9.83 1.44
N LYS A 140 1.20 -10.79 2.36
CA LYS A 140 2.26 -10.73 3.39
C LYS A 140 3.66 -10.88 2.78
N VAL A 141 3.81 -11.71 1.75
CA VAL A 141 5.04 -11.83 0.96
C VAL A 141 5.31 -10.53 0.22
N ALA A 142 4.30 -9.95 -0.46
CA ALA A 142 4.44 -8.65 -1.12
C ALA A 142 4.90 -7.55 -0.14
N LEU A 143 4.31 -7.48 1.07
CA LEU A 143 4.73 -6.53 2.10
C LEU A 143 6.16 -6.80 2.59
N THR A 144 6.54 -8.07 2.78
CA THR A 144 7.91 -8.43 3.18
C THR A 144 8.93 -7.95 2.14
N TRP A 145 8.62 -8.12 0.85
CA TRP A 145 9.45 -7.63 -0.24
C TRP A 145 9.50 -6.10 -0.30
N LEU A 146 8.36 -5.42 -0.12
CA LEU A 146 8.33 -3.96 -0.02
C LEU A 146 9.25 -3.47 1.09
N VAL A 147 9.14 -4.01 2.30
CA VAL A 147 9.98 -3.61 3.45
C VAL A 147 11.46 -3.83 3.14
N ALA A 148 11.82 -4.95 2.52
CA ALA A 148 13.20 -5.22 2.12
C ALA A 148 13.73 -4.20 1.09
N LEU A 149 12.90 -3.83 0.10
CA LEU A 149 13.23 -2.81 -0.90
C LEU A 149 13.37 -1.42 -0.26
N LEU A 150 12.46 -1.04 0.63
CA LEU A 150 12.49 0.24 1.33
C LEU A 150 13.74 0.37 2.21
N ARG A 151 14.09 -0.68 2.97
CA ARG A 151 15.34 -0.72 3.75
C ARG A 151 16.56 -0.57 2.85
N ARG A 152 16.60 -1.28 1.72
CA ARG A 152 17.70 -1.19 0.74
C ARG A 152 17.80 0.19 0.09
N ALA A 153 16.67 0.85 -0.12
CA ALA A 153 16.60 2.21 -0.66
C ALA A 153 16.92 3.30 0.38
N GLY A 154 17.08 2.95 1.66
CA GLY A 154 17.33 3.91 2.73
C GLY A 154 16.09 4.76 3.08
N ALA A 155 14.89 4.24 2.83
CA ALA A 155 13.65 4.90 3.25
C ALA A 155 13.55 4.96 4.78
N GLY A 156 12.90 6.01 5.30
CA GLY A 156 12.73 6.21 6.75
C GLY A 156 11.58 5.40 7.34
N LEU A 157 10.44 5.30 6.63
CA LEU A 157 9.25 4.60 7.09
C LEU A 157 8.34 4.13 5.94
N LEU A 158 7.47 3.17 6.27
CA LEU A 158 6.27 2.83 5.50
C LEU A 158 5.05 3.41 6.22
N ASP A 159 4.31 4.30 5.56
CA ASP A 159 3.02 4.81 6.03
C ASP A 159 1.92 3.80 5.68
N CYS A 160 1.05 3.52 6.65
CA CYS A 160 -0.04 2.57 6.57
C CYS A 160 -1.41 3.20 6.80
N GLN A 161 -1.48 4.53 6.90
CA GLN A 161 -2.68 5.33 7.15
C GLN A 161 -3.40 4.94 8.45
N PHE A 162 -4.17 3.85 8.41
CA PHE A 162 -4.99 3.35 9.51
C PHE A 162 -4.44 2.05 10.09
N MET A 163 -4.55 1.91 11.40
CA MET A 163 -4.18 0.67 12.07
C MET A 163 -5.17 -0.44 11.74
N THR A 164 -4.65 -1.64 11.49
CA THR A 164 -5.44 -2.87 11.38
C THR A 164 -4.77 -3.97 12.18
N GLU A 165 -5.53 -4.97 12.63
CA GLU A 165 -4.95 -6.13 13.34
C GLU A 165 -3.88 -6.84 12.49
N HIS A 166 -4.08 -6.89 11.18
CA HIS A 166 -3.11 -7.45 10.23
C HIS A 166 -1.76 -6.72 10.31
N LEU A 167 -1.78 -5.39 10.18
CA LEU A 167 -0.57 -4.57 10.21
C LEU A 167 0.07 -4.55 11.60
N ALA A 168 -0.73 -4.50 12.67
CA ALA A 168 -0.25 -4.60 14.04
C ALA A 168 0.54 -5.89 14.26
N SER A 169 0.05 -7.02 13.74
CA SER A 169 0.76 -8.32 13.82
C SER A 169 2.10 -8.33 13.08
N GLN A 170 2.32 -7.38 12.16
CA GLN A 170 3.55 -7.20 11.38
C GLN A 170 4.45 -6.09 11.93
N GLY A 171 4.12 -5.50 13.09
CA GLY A 171 4.93 -4.50 13.78
C GLY A 171 4.54 -3.05 13.49
N ALA A 172 3.39 -2.81 12.88
CA ALA A 172 2.88 -1.45 12.73
C ALA A 172 2.54 -0.84 14.09
N VAL A 173 2.73 0.47 14.22
CA VAL A 173 2.44 1.25 15.42
C VAL A 173 1.64 2.50 15.04
N GLU A 174 0.87 3.04 15.98
CA GLU A 174 0.20 4.33 15.81
C GLU A 174 1.05 5.45 16.44
N ILE A 175 1.10 6.59 15.75
CA ILE A 175 1.68 7.85 16.22
C ILE A 175 0.70 8.99 16.00
N SER A 176 0.84 10.09 16.76
CA SER A 176 0.04 11.29 16.49
C SER A 176 0.35 11.85 15.11
N GLN A 177 -0.64 12.48 14.48
CA GLN A 177 -0.48 13.19 13.21
C GLN A 177 0.64 14.25 13.28
N GLU A 178 0.73 15.00 14.39
CA GLU A 178 1.81 15.97 14.61
C GLU A 178 3.19 15.30 14.56
N ARG A 179 3.35 14.13 15.20
CA ARG A 179 4.60 13.38 15.17
C ARG A 179 4.88 12.84 13.77
N TYR A 180 3.86 12.39 13.04
CA TYR A 180 4.00 11.88 11.68
C TYR A 180 4.52 12.95 10.71
N VAL A 181 3.92 14.14 10.73
CA VAL A 181 4.31 15.26 9.85
C VAL A 181 5.72 15.78 10.17
N ALA A 182 6.22 15.55 11.38
CA ALA A 182 7.57 15.93 11.80
C ALA A 182 8.68 14.94 11.40
N LEU A 183 8.35 13.75 10.86
CA LEU A 183 9.30 12.74 10.38
C LEU A 183 9.78 13.05 8.96
#